data_AF-A0A842MJZ5-F1
#
_entry.id   AF-A0A842MJZ5-F1
#
_cell.length_a   1.000
_cell.length_b   1.000
_cell.length_c   1.000
_cell.angle_alpha   90.00
_cell.angle_beta   90.00
_cell.angle_gamma   90.00
#
_symmetry.space_group_name_H-M   'P 1'
#
loop_
_entity.id
_entity.type
_entity.pdbx_description
1 polymer ?
#
loop_
_entity_poly.entity_id
_entity_poly.type
_entity_poly.pdbx_seq_one_letter_code
_entity_poly.pdbx_strand_id
1 'polypeptide(L)' 'MPQHGHCHICGKAIKYGEDFCSEKCKSEYEGYIKKRRRLQIIFYILIFLVIIAYMIVILSQRSV' A
#
# COMPACT_ATOMS: atom_id res chain seq x y z
N MET A 1 5.63 -26.95 21.35
CA MET A 1 4.48 -26.01 21.31
C MET A 1 3.94 -26.01 19.89
N PRO A 2 2.64 -26.23 19.65
CA PRO A 2 2.11 -26.26 18.29
C PRO A 2 2.31 -24.88 17.62
N GLN A 3 2.77 -24.90 16.38
CA GLN A 3 2.90 -23.70 15.57
C GLN A 3 1.49 -23.12 15.34
N HIS A 4 1.29 -21.86 15.68
CA HIS A 4 0.05 -21.14 15.44
C HIS A 4 0.37 -19.82 14.74
N GLY A 5 -0.50 -19.41 13.83
CA GLY A 5 -0.45 -18.08 13.23
C GLY A 5 -1.30 -17.09 14.03
N HIS A 6 -1.16 -15.81 13.71
CA HIS A 6 -2.06 -14.76 14.18
C HIS A 6 -2.73 -14.09 12.98
N CYS A 7 -4.04 -13.82 13.09
CA CYS A 7 -4.75 -13.10 12.04
C CYS A 7 -4.16 -11.69 11.83
N HIS A 8 -3.88 -11.34 10.58
CA HIS A 8 -3.29 -10.05 10.21
C HIS A 8 -4.14 -8.81 10.56
N ILE A 9 -5.43 -8.99 10.85
CA ILE A 9 -6.35 -7.89 11.17
C ILE A 9 -6.65 -7.79 12.67
N CYS A 10 -6.97 -8.89 13.34
CA CYS A 10 -7.46 -8.87 14.73
C CYS A 10 -6.53 -9.58 15.74
N GLY A 11 -5.46 -10.23 15.27
CA GLY A 11 -4.50 -10.92 16.14
C GLY A 11 -4.98 -12.24 16.76
N LYS A 12 -6.19 -12.70 16.44
CA LYS A 12 -6.72 -13.99 16.92
C LYS A 12 -5.80 -15.13 16.47
N ALA A 13 -5.54 -16.08 17.37
CA ALA A 13 -4.79 -17.29 17.04
C ALA A 13 -5.52 -18.11 15.96
N ILE A 14 -4.80 -18.48 14.92
CA ILE A 14 -5.28 -19.25 13.77
C ILE A 14 -4.36 -20.43 13.52
N LYS A 15 -4.85 -21.41 12.75
CA LYS A 15 -4.04 -22.56 12.38
C LYS A 15 -2.85 -22.11 11.56
N TYR A 16 -1.74 -22.81 11.71
CA TYR A 16 -0.56 -22.55 10.89
C TYR A 16 -0.90 -22.77 9.41
N GLY A 17 -0.63 -21.77 8.57
CA GLY A 17 -0.96 -21.77 7.15
C GLY A 17 -2.22 -20.98 6.75
N GLU A 18 -2.99 -20.49 7.72
CA GLU A 18 -4.06 -19.52 7.47
C GLU A 18 -3.58 -18.09 7.76
N ASP A 19 -4.09 -17.10 7.01
CA ASP A 19 -3.75 -15.67 7.20
C ASP A 19 -4.84 -14.89 7.96
N PHE A 20 -6.08 -15.39 7.95
CA PHE A 20 -7.26 -14.70 8.50
C PHE A 20 -8.13 -15.64 9.32
N CYS A 21 -8.67 -15.15 10.43
CA CYS A 21 -9.56 -15.95 11.28
C CYS A 21 -11.01 -16.05 10.77
N SER A 22 -11.39 -15.21 9.79
CA SER A 22 -12.74 -15.18 9.22
C SER A 22 -12.76 -14.41 7.90
N GLU A 23 -13.83 -14.64 7.11
CA GLU A 23 -14.10 -13.87 5.88
C GLU A 23 -14.27 -12.36 6.14
N LYS A 24 -14.74 -11.98 7.35
CA LYS A 24 -14.78 -10.57 7.75
C LYS A 24 -13.38 -9.95 7.78
N CYS A 25 -12.42 -10.61 8.43
CA CYS A 25 -11.05 -10.10 8.48
C CYS A 25 -10.37 -10.10 7.10
N LYS A 26 -10.67 -11.10 6.26
CA LYS A 26 -10.18 -11.12 4.87
C LYS A 26 -10.71 -9.95 4.05
N SER A 27 -12.02 -9.69 4.10
CA SER A 27 -12.64 -8.58 3.36
C SER A 27 -12.17 -7.20 3.85
N GLU A 28 -11.97 -7.02 5.17
CA GLU A 28 -11.37 -5.80 5.73
C GLU A 28 -9.93 -5.60 5.22
N TYR A 29 -9.13 -6.68 5.19
CA TYR A 29 -7.77 -6.62 4.65
C TYR A 29 -7.76 -6.27 3.16
N GLU A 30 -8.62 -6.90 2.36
CA GLU A 30 -8.75 -6.57 0.93
C GLU A 30 -9.18 -5.11 0.71
N GLY A 31 -10.10 -4.59 1.54
CA GLY A 31 -10.49 -3.19 1.54
C GLY A 31 -9.32 -2.25 1.84
N TYR A 32 -8.51 -2.60 2.85
CA TYR A 32 -7.29 -1.87 3.21
C TYR A 32 -6.28 -1.88 2.06
N ILE A 33 -6.01 -3.04 1.46
CA ILE A 33 -5.08 -3.18 0.33
C ILE A 33 -5.56 -2.38 -0.89
N LYS A 34 -6.86 -2.43 -1.23
CA LYS A 34 -7.44 -1.62 -2.31
C LYS A 34 -7.26 -0.12 -2.05
N LYS A 35 -7.51 0.34 -0.81
CA LYS A 35 -7.29 1.74 -0.43
C LYS A 35 -5.81 2.13 -0.52
N ARG A 36 -4.92 1.29 0.01
CA ARG A 36 -3.47 1.51 -0.03
C ARG A 36 -2.94 1.57 -1.46
N ARG A 37 -3.37 0.67 -2.35
CA ARG A 37 -2.99 0.68 -3.77
C ARG A 37 -3.40 1.98 -4.45
N ARG A 38 -4.62 2.48 -4.22
CA ARG A 38 -5.08 3.77 -4.76
C ARG A 38 -4.20 4.93 -4.28
N LEU A 39 -3.91 4.98 -2.98
CA LEU A 39 -3.05 6.02 -2.41
C LEU A 39 -1.62 5.95 -2.97
N GLN A 40 -1.07 4.76 -3.15
CA GLN A 40 0.25 4.57 -3.76
C GLN A 40 0.30 5.06 -5.20
N ILE A 41 -0.72 4.78 -6.00
CA ILE A 41 -0.82 5.28 -7.39
C ILE A 41 -0.86 6.81 -7.40
N ILE A 42 -1.69 7.43 -6.54
CA ILE A 42 -1.78 8.90 -6.43
C ILE A 42 -0.42 9.47 -6.04
N PHE A 43 0.26 8.87 -5.06
CA PHE A 43 1.58 9.32 -4.63
C PHE A 43 2.62 9.27 -5.75
N TYR A 44 2.63 8.20 -6.55
CA TYR A 44 3.52 8.10 -7.70
C TYR A 44 3.21 9.13 -8.79
N ILE A 45 1.94 9.43 -9.05
CA ILE A 45 1.54 10.50 -9.97
C ILE A 45 2.06 11.85 -9.47
N LEU A 46 1.91 12.15 -8.17
CA LEU A 46 2.42 13.40 -7.59
C LEU A 46 3.94 13.52 -7.71
N ILE A 47 4.69 12.46 -7.40
CA ILE A 47 6.15 12.44 -7.60
C ILE A 47 6.50 12.69 -9.06
N PHE A 48 5.82 12.03 -10.00
CA PHE A 48 6.06 12.20 -11.42
C PHE A 48 5.84 13.66 -11.88
N LEU A 49 4.76 14.29 -11.41
CA LEU A 49 4.47 15.69 -11.70
C LEU A 49 5.54 16.64 -11.13
N VAL A 50 6.02 16.39 -9.91
CA VAL A 50 7.10 17.17 -9.28
C VAL A 50 8.39 17.06 -10.11
N ILE A 51 8.74 15.86 -10.56
CA ILE A 51 9.93 15.63 -11.40
C ILE A 51 9.78 16.39 -12.73
N ILE A 52 8.64 16.31 -13.40
CA ILE A 52 8.40 17.04 -14.65
C ILE A 52 8.50 18.54 -14.43
N ALA A 53 7.84 19.08 -13.39
CA ALA A 53 7.90 20.50 -13.08
C ALA A 53 9.35 20.95 -12.83
N TYR A 54 10.13 20.17 -12.08
CA TYR A 54 11.54 20.45 -11.82
C TYR A 54 12.38 20.43 -13.11
N MET A 55 12.16 19.45 -13.98
CA MET A 55 12.85 19.38 -15.28
C MET A 55 12.52 20.58 -16.17
N ILE A 56 11.25 21.02 -16.21
CA ILE A 56 10.84 22.22 -16.97
C ILE A 56 11.56 23.45 -16.41
N VAL A 57 11.61 23.61 -15.09
CA VAL A 57 12.29 24.75 -14.45
C VAL A 57 13.78 24.75 -14.82
N ILE A 58 14.47 23.62 -14.72
CA ILE A 58 15.90 23.52 -15.11
C ILE A 58 16.09 23.87 -16.59
N LEU A 59 15.25 23.32 -17.47
CA LEU A 59 15.36 23.59 -18.90
C LEU A 59 15.15 25.08 -19.22
N SER A 60 14.20 25.73 -18.53
CA SER A 60 13.93 27.16 -18.72
C SER A 60 15.08 28.07 -18.26
N GLN A 61 15.83 27.68 -17.22
CA GLN A 61 16.98 28.43 -16.72
C GLN A 61 18.22 28.30 -17.62
N ARG A 62 18.30 27.25 -18.45
CA ARG A 62 19.45 27.03 -19.35
C ARG A 62 19.33 27.78 -20.69
N SER A 63 18.12 28.22 -21.05
CA SER A 63 17.81 28.87 -22.33
C SER A 63 17.81 30.40 -22.30
N VAL A 64 18.02 31.02 -21.13
CA VAL A 64 18.17 32.47 -20.91
C VAL A 64 19.63 32.76 -20.59
#